data_AF-A0A2E5JN58-F1
#
_entry.id   AF-A0A2E5JN58-F1
#
_cell.length_a   1.000
_cell.length_b   1.000
_cell.length_c   1.000
_cell.angle_alpha   90.00
_cell.angle_beta   90.00
_cell.angle_gamma   90.00
#
_symmetry.space_group_name_H-M   'P 1'
#
loop_
_entity.id
_entity.type
_entity.pdbx_description
1 polymer ?
#
loop_
_entity_poly.entity_id
_entity_poly.type
_entity_poly.pdbx_seq_one_letter_code
_entity_poly.pdbx_strand_id
1 'polypeptide(L)'
;MSKKTKDKLIDSTLTLIDEKPFYQVTTKQIAKKSGLAEVTLFRHFSSKESIISILADQFFKMIIGFRIQDIKSEDDFRCELIRYFHRAVRSDPFQRKMFKIFLHIGMYKKKTFFKYAKIYEKDIVGPIETMV
;
A
#
# COMPACT_ATOMS: atom_id res chain seq x y z
N MET A 1 -17.86 3.82 15.43
CA MET A 1 -16.89 4.94 15.44
C MET A 1 -16.86 5.58 14.05
N SER A 2 -16.97 6.91 13.95
CA SER A 2 -16.91 7.62 12.67
C SER A 2 -15.58 7.34 11.98
N LYS A 3 -15.61 6.79 10.76
CA LYS A 3 -14.40 6.63 9.92
C LYS A 3 -13.76 8.01 9.76
N LYS A 4 -12.47 8.16 10.10
CA LYS A 4 -11.81 9.47 10.03
C LYS A 4 -11.92 10.00 8.60
N THR A 5 -12.07 11.31 8.42
CA THR A 5 -12.20 11.95 7.09
C THR A 5 -11.11 11.51 6.10
N LYS A 6 -9.88 11.31 6.62
CA LYS A 6 -8.74 10.76 5.88
C LYS A 6 -9.01 9.36 5.32
N ASP A 7 -9.65 8.48 6.09
CA ASP A 7 -9.95 7.10 5.69
C ASP A 7 -11.02 7.06 4.58
N LYS A 8 -12.01 7.96 4.62
CA LYS A 8 -13.00 8.10 3.54
C LYS A 8 -12.34 8.50 2.23
N LEU A 9 -11.44 9.49 2.27
CA LEU A 9 -10.68 9.93 1.10
C LEU A 9 -9.81 8.81 0.53
N ILE A 10 -9.19 8.02 1.39
CA ILE A 10 -8.40 6.84 1.01
C ILE A 10 -9.29 5.79 0.31
N ASP A 11 -10.40 5.40 0.92
CA ASP A 11 -11.31 4.39 0.36
C ASP A 11 -11.88 4.80 -0.99
N SER A 12 -12.30 6.05 -1.12
CA SER A 12 -12.80 6.60 -2.37
C SER A 12 -11.72 6.65 -3.44
N THR A 13 -10.48 6.96 -3.06
CA THR A 13 -9.33 6.91 -3.99
C THR A 13 -9.09 5.49 -4.48
N LEU A 14 -9.05 4.50 -3.57
CA LEU A 14 -8.87 3.09 -3.90
C LEU A 14 -9.99 2.58 -4.83
N THR A 15 -11.23 3.00 -4.58
CA THR A 15 -12.38 2.65 -5.43
C THR A 15 -12.27 3.26 -6.83
N LEU A 16 -11.78 4.50 -6.96
CA LEU A 16 -11.58 5.13 -8.27
C LEU A 16 -10.45 4.47 -9.06
N ILE A 17 -9.41 3.98 -8.39
CA ILE A 17 -8.28 3.27 -9.01
C ILE A 17 -8.70 1.89 -9.53
N ASP A 18 -9.71 1.27 -8.91
CA ASP A 18 -10.30 0.04 -9.46
C ASP A 18 -11.04 0.26 -10.78
N GLU A 19 -11.60 1.44 -10.97
CA GLU A 19 -12.43 1.78 -12.13
C GLU A 19 -11.59 2.28 -13.31
N LYS A 20 -10.46 2.94 -13.05
CA LYS A 20 -9.63 3.55 -14.09
C LYS A 20 -8.19 3.83 -13.62
N PRO A 21 -7.25 4.00 -14.56
CA PRO A 21 -5.86 4.34 -14.22
C PRO A 21 -5.75 5.60 -13.37
N PHE A 22 -4.88 5.58 -12.35
CA PHE A 22 -4.76 6.67 -11.38
C PHE A 22 -4.45 8.04 -12.00
N TYR A 23 -3.69 8.09 -13.10
CA TYR A 23 -3.37 9.36 -13.76
C TYR A 23 -4.63 10.09 -14.27
N GLN A 24 -5.71 9.35 -14.57
CA GLN A 24 -7.02 9.87 -14.97
C GLN A 24 -7.93 10.23 -13.80
N VAL A 25 -7.50 9.95 -12.56
CA VAL A 25 -8.24 10.31 -11.34
C VAL A 25 -7.88 11.74 -10.93
N THR A 26 -8.90 12.54 -10.61
CA THR A 26 -8.75 13.94 -10.16
C THR A 26 -9.13 14.10 -8.68
N THR A 27 -8.59 15.14 -8.03
CA THR A 27 -8.92 15.52 -6.65
C THR A 27 -10.42 15.77 -6.47
N LYS A 28 -11.05 16.42 -7.45
CA LYS A 28 -12.51 16.64 -7.50
C LYS A 28 -13.31 15.33 -7.51
N GLN A 29 -12.86 14.33 -8.28
CA GLN A 29 -13.50 13.00 -8.32
C GLN A 29 -13.35 12.27 -6.99
N ILE A 30 -12.17 12.32 -6.38
CA ILE A 30 -11.91 11.72 -5.06
C ILE A 30 -12.82 12.35 -4.00
N ALA A 31 -12.86 13.68 -3.93
CA ALA A 31 -13.69 14.41 -2.98
C ALA A 31 -15.19 14.11 -3.17
N LYS A 32 -15.68 14.18 -4.42
CA LYS A 32 -17.06 13.85 -4.77
C LYS A 32 -17.43 12.42 -4.36
N LYS A 33 -16.57 11.44 -4.66
CA LYS A 33 -16.80 10.02 -4.29
C LYS A 33 -16.70 9.78 -2.78
N SER A 34 -16.04 10.67 -2.04
CA SER A 34 -15.96 10.63 -0.58
C SER A 34 -17.15 11.30 0.11
N GLY A 35 -18.03 11.97 -0.66
CA GLY A 35 -19.09 12.83 -0.12
C GLY A 35 -18.55 14.08 0.59
N LEU A 36 -17.38 14.58 0.18
CA LEU A 36 -16.69 15.71 0.80
C LEU A 36 -16.45 16.84 -0.21
N ALA A 37 -16.33 18.08 0.29
CA ALA A 37 -15.87 19.19 -0.52
C ALA A 37 -14.37 19.03 -0.87
N GLU A 38 -13.97 19.44 -2.08
CA GLU A 38 -12.58 19.30 -2.57
C GLU A 38 -11.56 20.02 -1.66
N VAL A 39 -11.93 21.15 -1.07
CA VAL A 39 -11.11 21.85 -0.06
C VAL A 39 -10.76 20.97 1.14
N THR A 40 -11.63 20.02 1.51
CA THR A 40 -11.41 19.09 2.62
C THR A 40 -10.30 18.09 2.29
N LEU A 41 -10.17 17.69 1.02
CA LEU A 41 -9.07 16.84 0.58
C LEU A 41 -7.73 17.57 0.79
N PHE A 42 -7.65 18.84 0.38
CA PHE A 42 -6.43 19.63 0.50
C PHE A 42 -6.03 19.94 1.96
N ARG A 43 -6.96 19.87 2.91
CA ARG A 43 -6.64 19.92 4.35
C ARG A 43 -5.89 18.68 4.85
N HIS A 44 -6.03 17.54 4.17
CA HIS A 44 -5.43 16.26 4.58
C HIS A 44 -4.27 15.81 3.67
N PHE A 45 -4.26 16.27 2.42
CA PHE A 45 -3.34 15.82 1.38
C PHE A 45 -2.89 17.02 0.53
N SER A 46 -1.59 17.22 0.41
CA SER A 46 -1.03 18.33 -0.36
C SER A 46 -1.25 18.19 -1.87
N SER A 47 -1.38 16.95 -2.37
CA SER A 47 -1.72 16.63 -3.76
C SER A 47 -2.34 15.24 -3.89
N LYS A 48 -2.89 14.89 -5.06
CA LYS A 48 -3.36 13.52 -5.31
C LYS A 48 -2.22 12.49 -5.23
N GLU A 49 -1.00 12.88 -5.58
CA GLU A 49 0.21 12.05 -5.48
C GLU A 49 0.61 11.77 -4.03
N SER A 50 0.30 12.69 -3.10
CA SER A 50 0.55 12.45 -1.67
C SER A 50 -0.33 11.32 -1.10
N ILE A 51 -1.55 11.16 -1.64
CA ILE A 51 -2.44 10.03 -1.30
C ILE A 51 -1.79 8.71 -1.74
N ILE A 52 -1.26 8.66 -2.98
CA ILE A 52 -0.54 7.47 -3.48
C ILE A 52 0.69 7.17 -2.66
N SER A 53 1.43 8.19 -2.21
CA SER A 53 2.62 7.97 -1.38
C SER A 53 2.26 7.29 -0.05
N ILE A 54 1.16 7.69 0.58
CA ILE A 54 0.66 7.07 1.81
C ILE A 54 0.15 5.66 1.55
N LEU A 55 -0.58 5.43 0.45
CA LEU A 55 -1.02 4.10 0.07
C LEU A 55 0.17 3.19 -0.23
N ALA A 56 1.18 3.66 -0.94
CA ALA A 56 2.40 2.91 -1.17
C ALA A 56 3.09 2.51 0.14
N ASP A 57 3.19 3.43 1.12
CA ASP A 57 3.74 3.12 2.45
C ASP A 57 2.92 2.05 3.19
N GLN A 58 1.58 2.13 3.14
CA GLN A 58 0.69 1.13 3.74
C GLN A 58 0.82 -0.24 3.06
N PHE A 59 0.92 -0.27 1.73
CA PHE A 59 1.16 -1.50 0.98
C PHE A 59 2.51 -2.10 1.34
N PHE A 60 3.55 -1.26 1.45
CA PHE A 60 4.87 -1.71 1.88
C PHE A 60 4.82 -2.33 3.25
N LYS A 61 4.18 -1.69 4.24
CA LYS A 61 4.02 -2.28 5.59
C LYS A 61 3.27 -3.61 5.58
N MET A 62 2.36 -3.81 4.64
CA MET A 62 1.64 -5.06 4.49
C MET A 62 2.51 -6.17 3.88
N ILE A 63 3.28 -5.85 2.84
CA ILE A 63 4.23 -6.80 2.22
C ILE A 63 5.44 -7.07 3.12
N ILE A 64 5.95 -6.04 3.80
CA ILE A 64 7.03 -6.10 4.81
C ILE A 64 6.50 -6.64 6.15
N GLY A 65 5.21 -6.95 6.26
CA GLY A 65 4.60 -7.55 7.44
C GLY A 65 5.12 -8.96 7.79
N PHE A 66 6.14 -9.43 7.05
CA PHE A 66 7.00 -10.55 7.37
C PHE A 66 7.87 -10.17 8.58
N ARG A 67 7.51 -10.67 9.77
CA ARG A 67 8.13 -10.25 11.03
C ARG A 67 9.46 -10.95 11.29
N ILE A 68 10.51 -10.50 10.60
CA ILE A 68 11.86 -11.09 10.70
C ILE A 68 12.43 -10.99 12.12
N GLN A 69 12.13 -9.91 12.83
CA GLN A 69 12.56 -9.70 14.22
C GLN A 69 12.10 -10.80 15.20
N ASP A 70 11.07 -11.57 14.85
CA ASP A 70 10.54 -12.65 15.67
C ASP A 70 11.10 -14.03 15.24
N ILE A 71 11.93 -14.09 14.19
CA ILE A 71 12.45 -15.33 13.60
C ILE A 71 13.80 -15.65 14.22
N LYS A 72 13.87 -16.76 14.96
CA LYS A 72 15.09 -17.23 15.63
C LYS A 72 15.55 -18.60 15.14
N SER A 73 14.73 -19.26 14.31
CA SER A 73 14.96 -20.61 13.81
C SER A 73 14.30 -20.80 12.44
N GLU A 74 14.68 -21.87 11.74
CA GLU A 74 14.07 -22.25 10.47
C GLU A 74 12.56 -22.55 10.61
N ASP A 75 12.14 -23.15 11.73
CA ASP A 75 10.72 -23.42 12.00
C ASP A 75 9.91 -22.14 12.22
N ASP A 76 10.47 -21.14 12.90
CA ASP A 76 9.86 -19.81 13.03
C ASP A 76 9.70 -19.15 11.66
N PHE A 77 10.71 -19.29 10.80
CA PHE A 77 10.69 -18.79 9.43
C PHE A 77 9.60 -19.45 8.60
N ARG A 78 9.50 -20.79 8.66
CA ARG A 78 8.44 -21.57 7.99
C ARG A 78 7.04 -21.17 8.47
N CYS A 79 6.87 -20.98 9.78
CA CYS A 79 5.59 -20.53 10.35
C CYS A 79 5.21 -19.11 9.90
N GLU A 80 6.15 -18.17 9.91
CA GLU A 80 5.88 -16.80 9.46
C GLU A 80 5.66 -16.74 7.94
N LEU A 81 6.32 -17.59 7.13
CA LEU A 81 5.99 -17.79 5.71
C LEU A 81 4.56 -18.22 5.52
N ILE A 82 4.12 -19.26 6.21
CA ILE A 82 2.73 -19.73 6.13
C ILE A 82 1.76 -18.61 6.54
N ARG A 83 2.07 -17.86 7.60
CA ARG A 83 1.23 -16.75 8.08
C ARG A 83 1.21 -15.55 7.13
N TYR A 84 2.33 -15.24 6.50
CA TYR A 84 2.45 -14.23 5.47
C TYR A 84 1.61 -14.61 4.25
N PHE A 85 1.79 -15.83 3.72
CA PHE A 85 1.01 -16.32 2.58
C PHE A 85 -0.48 -16.40 2.91
N HIS A 86 -0.87 -16.85 4.11
CA HIS A 86 -2.27 -16.86 4.50
C HIS A 86 -2.89 -15.45 4.58
N ARG A 87 -2.11 -14.44 5.00
CA ARG A 87 -2.52 -13.02 4.94
C ARG A 87 -2.57 -12.48 3.52
N ALA A 88 -1.63 -12.84 2.66
CA ALA A 88 -1.52 -12.36 1.28
C ALA A 88 -2.53 -13.05 0.32
N VAL A 89 -2.86 -14.31 0.58
CA VAL A 89 -3.74 -15.15 -0.26
C VAL A 89 -5.22 -14.96 0.08
N ARG A 90 -5.55 -14.61 1.35
CA ARG A 90 -6.88 -14.07 1.65
C ARG A 90 -7.05 -12.76 0.89
N SER A 91 -7.75 -12.83 -0.23
CA SER A 91 -8.04 -11.73 -1.17
C SER A 91 -8.93 -10.64 -0.55
N ASP A 92 -8.47 -10.04 0.53
CA ASP A 92 -9.06 -8.87 1.13
C ASP A 92 -9.13 -7.77 0.04
N PRO A 93 -10.32 -7.19 -0.20
CA PRO A 93 -10.51 -6.19 -1.26
C PRO A 93 -9.50 -5.05 -1.19
N PHE A 94 -9.02 -4.69 0.00
CA PHE A 94 -7.98 -3.69 0.16
C PHE A 94 -6.66 -4.16 -0.46
N GLN A 95 -6.15 -5.36 -0.16
CA GLN A 95 -4.89 -5.88 -0.75
C GLN A 95 -4.87 -5.86 -2.29
N ARG A 96 -5.97 -6.26 -2.93
CA ARG A 96 -6.09 -6.24 -4.40
C ARG A 96 -5.95 -4.81 -4.96
N LYS A 97 -6.58 -3.84 -4.30
CA LYS A 97 -6.47 -2.42 -4.67
C LYS A 97 -5.06 -1.89 -4.45
N MET A 98 -4.42 -2.31 -3.36
CA MET A 98 -3.04 -1.91 -3.06
C MET A 98 -2.03 -2.49 -4.06
N PHE A 99 -2.23 -3.73 -4.51
CA PHE A 99 -1.40 -4.34 -5.54
C PHE A 99 -1.48 -3.58 -6.87
N LYS A 100 -2.67 -3.15 -7.29
CA LYS A 100 -2.83 -2.29 -8.48
C LYS A 100 -2.08 -0.96 -8.36
N ILE A 101 -2.07 -0.35 -7.17
CA ILE A 101 -1.29 0.88 -6.92
C ILE A 101 0.20 0.62 -7.08
N PHE A 102 0.70 -0.50 -6.53
CA PHE A 102 2.10 -0.86 -6.65
C PHE A 102 2.52 -1.05 -8.10
N LEU A 103 1.72 -1.78 -8.90
CA LEU A 103 1.97 -1.94 -10.33
C LEU A 103 2.00 -0.59 -11.05
N HIS A 104 1.06 0.32 -10.73
CA HIS A 104 1.05 1.67 -11.28
C HIS A 104 2.33 2.46 -10.93
N ILE A 105 2.81 2.36 -9.69
CA ILE A 105 4.07 2.99 -9.28
C ILE A 105 5.26 2.40 -10.05
N GLY A 106 5.32 1.08 -10.21
CA GLY A 106 6.34 0.39 -11.00
C GLY A 106 6.38 0.87 -12.45
N MET A 107 5.21 1.02 -13.07
CA MET A 107 5.10 1.45 -14.46
C MET A 107 5.44 2.94 -14.68
N TYR A 108 4.96 3.84 -13.81
CA TYR A 108 4.94 5.28 -14.10
C TYR A 108 5.80 6.13 -13.17
N LYS A 109 6.34 5.57 -12.08
CA LYS A 109 7.11 6.31 -11.05
C LYS A 109 8.42 5.59 -10.70
N LYS A 110 9.30 5.44 -11.69
CA LYS A 110 10.60 4.73 -11.61
C LYS A 110 11.39 5.04 -10.33
N LYS A 111 11.61 6.32 -9.98
CA LYS A 111 12.34 6.71 -8.75
C LYS A 111 11.66 6.19 -7.47
N THR A 112 10.34 6.30 -7.40
CA THR A 112 9.55 5.84 -6.26
C THR A 112 9.58 4.32 -6.16
N PHE A 113 9.47 3.60 -7.29
CA PHE A 113 9.60 2.15 -7.31
C PHE A 113 10.97 1.69 -6.79
N PHE A 114 12.07 2.27 -7.26
CA PHE A 114 13.41 1.89 -6.79
C PHE A 114 13.67 2.23 -5.31
N LYS A 115 13.11 3.34 -4.79
CA LYS A 115 13.15 3.63 -3.35
C LYS A 115 12.60 2.45 -2.55
N TYR A 116 11.46 1.94 -3.00
CA TYR A 116 10.70 0.89 -2.36
C TYR A 116 11.30 -0.51 -2.57
N ALA A 117 11.79 -0.81 -3.77
CA ALA A 117 12.55 -2.02 -4.05
C ALA A 117 13.82 -2.13 -3.18
N LYS A 118 14.52 -1.01 -2.96
CA LYS A 118 15.69 -0.97 -2.07
C LYS A 118 15.34 -1.24 -0.60
N ILE A 119 14.16 -0.79 -0.15
CA ILE A 119 13.65 -1.09 1.19
C ILE A 119 13.32 -2.58 1.30
N TYR A 120 12.65 -3.16 0.30
CA TYR A 120 12.36 -4.60 0.25
C TYR A 120 13.64 -5.44 0.30
N GLU A 121 14.65 -5.09 -0.49
CA GLU A 121 15.94 -5.78 -0.53
C GLU A 121 16.61 -5.77 0.85
N LYS A 122 16.70 -4.59 1.47
CA LYS A 122 17.37 -4.42 2.76
C LYS A 122 16.62 -5.09 3.91
N ASP A 123 15.31 -4.89 3.97
CA ASP A 123 14.53 -5.22 5.15
C ASP A 123 13.87 -6.60 5.05
N ILE A 124 13.87 -7.24 3.88
CA ILE A 124 13.35 -8.61 3.68
C ILE A 124 14.40 -9.55 3.11
N VAL A 125 14.92 -9.27 1.91
CA VAL A 125 15.78 -10.22 1.19
C VAL A 125 17.07 -10.50 1.96
N GLY A 126 17.79 -9.45 2.36
CA GLY A 126 19.06 -9.59 3.09
C GLY A 126 18.96 -10.46 4.34
N PRO A 127 18.03 -10.21 5.27
CA PRO A 127 17.88 -11.06 6.45
C PRO A 127 17.48 -12.51 6.14
N ILE A 128 16.66 -12.75 5.11
CA ILE A 128 16.29 -14.12 4.71
C ILE A 128 17.51 -14.88 4.20
N GLU A 129 18.35 -14.26 3.37
CA GLU A 129 19.59 -14.87 2.87
C GLU A 129 20.59 -15.21 3.99
N THR A 130 20.49 -14.57 5.16
CA THR A 130 21.32 -14.93 6.34
C THR A 130 20.75 -16.08 7.17
N MET A 131 19.47 -16.44 6.96
CA MET A 131 18.76 -17.47 7.73
C MET A 131 18.62 -18.79 6.97
N VAL A 132 18.75 -18.76 5.63
CA VAL A 132 18.73 -19.93 4.73
C VAL A 132 20.16 -20.27 4.33
#